data_AF-A0A1H4FB72-F1
#
_entry.id   AF-A0A1H4FB72-F1
#
_cell.length_a   1.000
_cell.length_b   1.000
_cell.length_c   1.000
_cell.angle_alpha   90.00
_cell.angle_beta   90.00
_cell.angle_gamma   90.00
#
_symmetry.space_group_name_H-M   'P 1'
#
loop_
_entity.id
_entity.type
_entity.pdbx_description
1 polymer ?
#
loop_
_entity_poly.entity_id
_entity_poly.type
_entity_poly.pdbx_seq_one_letter_code
_entity_poly.pdbx_strand_id
1 'polypeptide(L)'
;MSAKSHTRKHTQSAMSPLLRALTFSRAAHEPVTRAMLLQCYTGLDAFRRGHGSRELFTTLGRQLLVAGELCHLGYESSDRMAIEEAHAAMMQIDTVARESGIWAMSDIDYAWLCFALDVFARQLAAASLEDIAMAETKMIKGLLTAGRIPAPADASS
;
A
#
# COMPACT_ATOMS: atom_id res chain seq x y z
N MET A 1 39.28 -38.87 44.51
CA MET A 1 39.39 -38.94 43.03
C MET A 1 38.29 -38.06 42.46
N SER A 2 38.65 -37.02 41.70
CA SER A 2 37.80 -35.87 41.36
C SER A 2 36.92 -36.13 40.13
N ALA A 3 35.62 -35.88 40.23
CA ALA A 3 34.64 -36.04 39.17
C ALA A 3 34.73 -34.89 38.14
N LYS A 4 34.99 -35.21 36.88
CA LYS A 4 35.02 -34.26 35.76
C LYS A 4 33.62 -34.18 35.14
N SER A 5 32.91 -33.08 35.41
CA SER A 5 31.65 -32.74 34.77
C SER A 5 31.88 -32.28 33.32
N HIS A 6 31.29 -33.01 32.37
CA HIS A 6 31.25 -32.64 30.96
C HIS A 6 30.22 -31.52 30.72
N THR A 7 30.67 -30.30 30.50
CA THR A 7 29.82 -29.22 29.97
C THR A 7 29.76 -29.30 28.44
N ARG A 8 28.65 -29.82 27.90
CA ARG A 8 28.30 -29.68 26.47
C ARG A 8 27.94 -28.21 26.21
N LYS A 9 28.76 -27.52 25.41
CA LYS A 9 28.43 -26.18 24.89
C LYS A 9 27.30 -26.32 23.87
N HIS A 10 26.17 -25.69 24.15
CA HIS A 10 25.02 -25.63 23.26
C HIS A 10 25.34 -24.70 22.09
N THR A 11 25.53 -25.26 20.90
CA THR A 11 25.72 -24.52 19.65
C THR A 11 24.36 -23.98 19.19
N GLN A 12 23.88 -22.91 19.81
CA GLN A 12 22.84 -22.10 19.20
C GLN A 12 23.51 -21.07 18.30
N SER A 13 23.37 -21.25 16.98
CA SER A 13 23.62 -20.19 16.01
C SER A 13 22.63 -19.06 16.32
N ALA A 14 23.04 -18.12 17.16
CA ALA A 14 22.24 -16.99 17.56
C ALA A 14 22.58 -15.84 16.62
N MET A 15 21.70 -15.55 15.66
CA MET A 15 21.73 -14.27 14.95
C MET A 15 21.89 -13.14 15.98
N SER A 16 22.78 -12.19 15.68
CA SER A 16 23.09 -11.07 16.58
C SER A 16 21.82 -10.27 16.90
N PRO A 17 21.71 -9.67 18.09
CA PRO A 17 20.53 -8.89 18.47
C PRO A 17 20.20 -7.76 17.47
N LEU A 18 21.21 -7.20 16.82
CA LEU A 18 21.06 -6.16 15.79
C LEU A 18 20.50 -6.75 14.49
N LEU A 19 21.03 -7.89 14.02
CA LEU A 19 20.44 -8.62 12.89
C LEU A 19 18.99 -9.01 13.20
N ARG A 20 18.73 -9.52 14.41
CA ARG A 20 17.38 -9.86 14.84
C ARG A 20 16.45 -8.65 14.88
N ALA A 21 16.93 -7.48 15.33
CA ALA A 21 16.17 -6.24 15.26
C ALA A 21 15.93 -5.81 13.80
N LEU A 22 16.90 -5.91 12.91
CA LEU A 22 16.67 -5.56 11.49
C LEU A 22 15.75 -6.55 10.77
N THR A 23 15.72 -7.80 11.19
CA THR A 23 14.92 -8.87 10.55
C THR A 23 13.51 -8.94 11.14
N PHE A 24 13.32 -8.58 12.41
CA PHE A 24 12.05 -8.77 13.14
C PHE A 24 11.51 -7.50 13.82
N SER A 25 12.22 -6.37 13.82
CA SER A 25 11.73 -5.16 14.50
C SER A 25 10.73 -4.40 13.64
N ARG A 26 9.48 -4.51 14.05
CA ARG A 26 8.37 -3.63 13.65
C ARG A 26 8.72 -2.13 13.79
N ALA A 27 9.57 -1.79 14.77
CA ALA A 27 10.01 -0.42 15.03
C ALA A 27 11.05 0.11 14.04
N ALA A 28 11.75 -0.76 13.28
CA ALA A 28 12.71 -0.30 12.27
C ALA A 28 12.02 0.26 11.01
N HIS A 29 10.75 -0.06 10.79
CA HIS A 29 10.01 0.26 9.57
C HIS A 29 8.76 1.12 9.76
N GLU A 30 8.44 1.45 11.02
CA GLU A 30 7.46 2.48 11.37
C GLU A 30 7.70 3.81 10.62
N PRO A 31 8.94 4.30 10.41
CA PRO A 31 9.16 5.54 9.67
C PRO A 31 8.70 5.47 8.20
N VAL A 32 8.88 4.31 7.55
CA VAL A 32 8.53 4.11 6.13
C VAL A 32 7.01 4.06 5.97
N THR A 33 6.34 3.21 6.75
CA THR A 33 4.87 3.06 6.72
C THR A 33 4.17 4.37 7.11
N ARG A 34 4.71 5.11 8.09
CA ARG A 34 4.21 6.43 8.47
C ARG A 34 4.40 7.46 7.35
N ALA A 35 5.52 7.43 6.63
CA ALA A 35 5.73 8.31 5.48
C ALA A 35 4.74 8.02 4.35
N MET A 36 4.45 6.74 4.07
CA MET A 36 3.44 6.34 3.08
C MET A 36 2.06 6.88 3.45
N LEU A 37 1.62 6.72 4.70
CA LEU A 37 0.34 7.24 5.16
C LEU A 37 0.29 8.77 5.13
N LEU A 38 1.37 9.44 5.56
CA LEU A 38 1.43 10.89 5.54
C LEU A 38 1.30 11.44 4.11
N GLN A 39 1.95 10.81 3.13
CA GLN A 39 1.81 11.15 1.72
C GLN A 39 0.35 10.97 1.25
N CYS A 40 -0.30 9.88 1.64
CA CYS A 40 -1.70 9.62 1.29
C CYS A 40 -2.64 10.70 1.84
N TYR A 41 -2.56 10.99 3.15
CA TYR A 41 -3.40 11.99 3.79
C TYR A 41 -3.12 13.42 3.27
N THR A 42 -1.87 13.72 2.94
CA THR A 42 -1.51 15.01 2.30
C THR A 42 -2.12 15.13 0.91
N GLY A 43 -2.07 14.06 0.10
CA GLY A 43 -2.73 14.04 -1.20
C GLY A 43 -4.25 14.16 -1.09
N LEU A 44 -4.85 13.48 -0.12
CA LEU A 44 -6.29 13.54 0.13
C LEU A 44 -6.75 14.96 0.52
N ASP A 45 -6.02 15.62 1.44
CA ASP A 45 -6.29 17.00 1.83
C ASP A 45 -6.11 17.97 0.64
N ALA A 46 -5.08 17.76 -0.18
CA ALA A 46 -4.86 18.54 -1.40
C ALA A 46 -6.02 18.39 -2.39
N PHE A 47 -6.49 17.16 -2.67
CA PHE A 47 -7.67 16.94 -3.50
C PHE A 47 -8.92 17.61 -2.93
N ARG A 48 -9.13 17.51 -1.61
CA ARG A 48 -10.30 18.09 -0.95
C ARG A 48 -10.35 19.62 -1.08
N ARG A 49 -9.19 20.26 -1.14
CA ARG A 49 -9.04 21.72 -1.27
C ARG A 49 -8.95 22.21 -2.72
N GLY A 50 -9.06 21.33 -3.71
CA GLY A 50 -8.92 21.71 -5.11
C GLY A 50 -7.47 21.88 -5.59
N HIS A 51 -6.49 21.48 -4.77
CA HIS A 51 -5.06 21.55 -5.06
C HIS A 51 -4.49 20.20 -5.52
N GLY A 52 -5.34 19.35 -6.09
CA GLY A 52 -4.91 18.09 -6.67
C GLY A 52 -3.90 18.29 -7.80
N SER A 53 -3.18 17.22 -8.13
CA SER A 53 -2.25 17.22 -9.26
C SER A 53 -2.15 15.81 -9.83
N ARG A 54 -1.63 15.69 -11.05
CA ARG A 54 -1.40 14.38 -11.68
C ARG A 54 -0.42 13.51 -10.90
N GLU A 55 0.57 14.15 -10.26
CA GLU A 55 1.55 13.47 -9.41
C GLU A 55 0.89 12.93 -8.13
N LEU A 56 0.05 13.72 -7.47
CA LEU A 56 -0.72 13.28 -6.31
C LEU A 56 -1.69 12.17 -6.67
N PHE A 57 -2.34 12.27 -7.84
CA PHE A 57 -3.24 11.25 -8.36
C PHE A 57 -2.51 9.91 -8.53
N THR A 58 -1.35 9.96 -9.20
CA THR A 58 -0.52 8.77 -9.44
C THR A 58 -0.03 8.17 -8.13
N THR A 59 0.36 9.02 -7.19
CA THR A 59 0.84 8.59 -5.87
C THR A 59 -0.27 7.88 -5.09
N LEU A 60 -1.43 8.51 -4.91
CA LEU A 60 -2.56 7.91 -4.19
C LEU A 60 -3.08 6.64 -4.89
N GLY A 61 -3.22 6.66 -6.20
CA GLY A 61 -3.63 5.48 -6.98
C GLY A 61 -2.67 4.31 -6.78
N ARG A 62 -1.35 4.56 -6.78
CA ARG A 62 -0.34 3.54 -6.49
C ARG A 62 -0.52 2.96 -5.08
N GLN A 63 -0.74 3.79 -4.06
CA GLN A 63 -0.90 3.31 -2.68
C GLN A 63 -2.17 2.47 -2.51
N LEU A 64 -3.28 2.84 -3.16
CA LEU A 64 -4.50 2.03 -3.18
C LEU A 64 -4.32 0.70 -3.91
N LEU A 65 -3.48 0.63 -4.95
CA LEU A 65 -3.14 -0.64 -5.59
C LEU A 65 -2.33 -1.54 -4.65
N VAL A 66 -1.38 -0.98 -3.90
CA VAL A 66 -0.65 -1.72 -2.86
C VAL A 66 -1.60 -2.24 -1.78
N ALA A 67 -2.56 -1.42 -1.32
CA ALA A 67 -3.59 -1.84 -0.38
C ALA A 67 -4.44 -3.01 -0.93
N GLY A 68 -4.77 -2.98 -2.22
CA GLY A 68 -5.45 -4.07 -2.92
C GLY A 68 -4.62 -5.36 -2.95
N GLU A 69 -3.32 -5.28 -3.23
CA GLU A 69 -2.42 -6.44 -3.17
C GLU A 69 -2.25 -6.99 -1.75
N LEU A 70 -2.26 -6.13 -0.72
CA LEU A 70 -2.27 -6.54 0.68
C LEU A 70 -3.57 -7.28 1.05
N CYS A 71 -4.73 -6.85 0.52
CA CYS A 71 -5.97 -7.63 0.63
C CYS A 71 -5.84 -9.03 0.04
N HIS A 72 -5.17 -9.18 -1.11
CA HIS A 72 -4.91 -10.49 -1.73
C HIS A 72 -3.94 -11.36 -0.91
N LEU A 73 -3.07 -10.75 -0.11
CA LEU A 73 -2.21 -11.44 0.85
C LEU A 73 -2.94 -11.79 2.17
N GLY A 74 -4.20 -11.37 2.33
CA GLY A 74 -5.05 -11.69 3.48
C GLY A 74 -5.21 -10.56 4.51
N TYR A 75 -4.51 -9.43 4.34
CA TYR A 75 -4.61 -8.30 5.25
C TYR A 75 -5.88 -7.49 4.98
N GLU A 76 -6.80 -7.46 5.96
CA GLU A 76 -8.08 -6.75 5.85
C GLU A 76 -8.91 -7.17 4.62
N SER A 77 -8.87 -8.45 4.27
CA SER A 77 -9.53 -8.99 3.08
C SER A 77 -11.05 -8.77 3.03
N SER A 78 -11.72 -8.65 4.18
CA SER A 78 -13.14 -8.30 4.27
C SER A 78 -13.45 -6.88 3.79
N ASP A 79 -12.47 -5.98 3.86
CA ASP A 79 -12.62 -4.57 3.53
C ASP A 79 -12.20 -4.26 2.07
N ARG A 80 -11.94 -5.30 1.27
CA ARG A 80 -11.54 -5.18 -0.14
C ARG A 80 -12.49 -4.30 -0.95
N MET A 81 -13.79 -4.39 -0.70
CA MET A 81 -14.80 -3.57 -1.38
C MET A 81 -14.50 -2.08 -1.22
N ALA A 82 -14.07 -1.63 -0.04
CA ALA A 82 -13.78 -0.22 0.16
C ALA A 82 -12.53 0.25 -0.58
N ILE A 83 -11.54 -0.62 -0.78
CA ILE A 83 -10.39 -0.32 -1.63
C ILE A 83 -10.83 -0.19 -3.10
N GLU A 84 -11.73 -1.05 -3.56
CA GLU A 84 -12.29 -1.01 -4.92
C GLU A 84 -13.13 0.26 -5.15
N GLU A 85 -13.96 0.64 -4.19
CA GLU A 85 -14.73 1.90 -4.24
C GLU A 85 -13.83 3.14 -4.21
N ALA A 86 -12.75 3.12 -3.44
CA ALA A 86 -11.75 4.20 -3.47
C ALA A 86 -11.03 4.30 -4.82
N HIS A 87 -10.76 3.17 -5.50
CA HIS A 87 -10.26 3.21 -6.88
C HIS A 87 -11.28 3.82 -7.85
N ALA A 88 -12.55 3.46 -7.71
CA ALA A 88 -13.62 4.05 -8.53
C ALA A 88 -13.73 5.57 -8.30
N ALA A 89 -13.66 6.01 -7.04
CA ALA A 89 -13.62 7.42 -6.67
C ALA A 89 -12.42 8.15 -7.30
N MET A 90 -11.22 7.55 -7.28
CA MET A 90 -10.05 8.11 -7.97
C MET A 90 -10.31 8.27 -9.47
N MET A 91 -10.88 7.27 -10.13
CA MET A 91 -11.21 7.37 -11.56
C MET A 91 -12.20 8.50 -11.85
N GLN A 92 -13.18 8.72 -10.97
CA GLN A 92 -14.12 9.82 -11.12
C GLN A 92 -13.43 11.18 -10.96
N ILE A 93 -12.53 11.32 -9.98
CA ILE A 93 -11.72 12.53 -9.79
C ILE A 93 -10.87 12.83 -11.03
N ASP A 94 -10.23 11.84 -11.64
CA ASP A 94 -9.44 12.01 -12.87
C ASP A 94 -10.31 12.41 -14.07
N THR A 95 -11.50 11.81 -14.22
CA THR A 95 -12.47 12.20 -15.26
C THR A 95 -12.85 13.67 -15.12
N VAL A 96 -13.28 14.10 -13.93
CA VAL A 96 -13.65 15.50 -13.66
C VAL A 96 -12.48 16.44 -13.93
N ALA A 97 -11.27 16.07 -13.50
CA ALA A 97 -10.07 16.87 -13.74
C ALA A 97 -9.74 17.02 -15.23
N ARG A 98 -9.95 15.98 -16.05
CA ARG A 98 -9.73 16.04 -17.50
C ARG A 98 -10.79 16.87 -18.22
N GLU A 99 -12.04 16.80 -17.80
CA GLU A 99 -13.16 17.51 -18.43
C GLU A 99 -13.21 18.98 -18.05
N SER A 100 -12.95 19.31 -16.77
CA SER A 100 -13.09 20.66 -16.23
C SER A 100 -11.75 21.39 -16.03
N GLY A 101 -10.63 20.68 -16.08
CA GLY A 101 -9.32 21.20 -15.70
C GLY A 101 -9.13 21.41 -14.20
N ILE A 102 -10.11 21.03 -13.36
CA ILE A 102 -10.12 21.25 -11.92
C ILE A 102 -10.14 19.92 -11.20
N TRP A 103 -9.25 19.77 -10.21
CA TRP A 103 -9.26 18.62 -9.31
C TRP A 103 -10.35 18.81 -8.26
N ALA A 104 -11.52 18.25 -8.50
CA ALA A 104 -12.63 18.29 -7.55
C ALA A 104 -12.96 16.87 -7.07
N MET A 105 -13.42 16.78 -5.82
CA MET A 105 -13.77 15.53 -5.16
C MET A 105 -15.10 15.71 -4.44
N SER A 106 -16.06 14.83 -4.72
CA SER A 106 -17.34 14.86 -4.01
C SER A 106 -17.19 14.39 -2.56
N ASP A 107 -18.21 14.63 -1.73
CA ASP A 107 -18.23 14.13 -0.35
C ASP A 107 -18.22 12.59 -0.30
N ILE A 108 -18.83 11.95 -1.30
CA ILE A 108 -18.87 10.48 -1.42
C ILE A 108 -17.49 9.95 -1.77
N ASP A 109 -16.82 10.54 -2.76
CA ASP A 109 -15.46 10.15 -3.15
C ASP A 109 -14.48 10.32 -1.98
N TYR A 110 -14.62 11.43 -1.24
CA TYR A 110 -13.81 11.69 -0.05
C TYR A 110 -14.04 10.65 1.04
N ALA A 111 -15.30 10.28 1.31
CA ALA A 111 -15.63 9.27 2.32
C ALA A 111 -15.03 7.89 1.97
N TRP A 112 -15.11 7.48 0.70
CA TRP A 112 -14.51 6.22 0.25
C TRP A 112 -12.99 6.22 0.39
N LEU A 113 -12.33 7.31 0.01
CA LEU A 113 -10.90 7.46 0.20
C LEU A 113 -10.50 7.45 1.67
N CYS A 114 -11.24 8.13 2.55
CA CYS A 114 -11.00 8.07 3.99
C CYS A 114 -11.08 6.64 4.54
N PHE A 115 -12.11 5.89 4.16
CA PHE A 115 -12.27 4.52 4.62
C PHE A 115 -11.15 3.63 4.11
N ALA A 116 -10.80 3.73 2.82
CA ALA A 116 -9.69 2.95 2.25
C ALA A 116 -8.34 3.28 2.90
N LEU A 117 -8.08 4.54 3.29
CA LEU A 117 -6.87 4.92 4.00
C LEU A 117 -6.84 4.42 5.44
N ASP A 118 -7.98 4.30 6.12
CA ASP A 118 -8.07 3.64 7.43
C ASP A 118 -7.76 2.15 7.33
N VAL A 119 -8.34 1.46 6.34
CA VAL A 119 -8.00 0.06 6.00
C VAL A 119 -6.50 -0.06 5.74
N PHE A 120 -5.93 0.80 4.88
CA PHE A 120 -4.52 0.76 4.55
C PHE A 120 -3.62 1.02 5.77
N ALA A 121 -4.01 1.92 6.68
CA ALA A 121 -3.29 2.14 7.91
C ALA A 121 -3.25 0.89 8.81
N ARG A 122 -4.38 0.16 8.93
CA ARG A 122 -4.45 -1.12 9.65
C ARG A 122 -3.60 -2.20 8.97
N GLN A 123 -3.64 -2.28 7.64
CA GLN A 123 -2.80 -3.19 6.87
C GLN A 123 -1.31 -2.92 7.10
N LEU A 124 -0.86 -1.66 6.97
CA LEU A 124 0.55 -1.28 7.19
C LEU A 124 1.00 -1.49 8.64
N ALA A 125 0.08 -1.33 9.60
CA ALA A 125 0.37 -1.65 10.99
C ALA A 125 0.60 -3.17 11.16
N ALA A 126 -0.21 -4.02 10.53
CA ALA A 126 -0.18 -5.46 10.71
C ALA A 126 0.84 -6.21 9.83
N ALA A 127 1.12 -5.71 8.63
CA ALA A 127 1.95 -6.38 7.64
C ALA A 127 3.45 -6.31 7.95
N SER A 128 4.17 -7.35 7.55
CA SER A 128 5.63 -7.34 7.54
C SER A 128 6.16 -6.48 6.38
N LEU A 129 7.41 -5.99 6.48
CA LEU A 129 8.07 -5.32 5.36
C LEU A 129 8.19 -6.20 4.12
N GLU A 130 8.42 -7.51 4.31
CA GLU A 130 8.51 -8.46 3.21
C GLU A 130 7.18 -8.54 2.46
N ASP A 131 6.05 -8.59 3.17
CA ASP A 131 4.72 -8.60 2.57
C ASP A 131 4.39 -7.29 1.87
N ILE A 132 4.79 -6.15 2.45
CA ILE A 132 4.63 -4.83 1.83
C ILE A 132 5.43 -4.76 0.53
N ALA A 133 6.71 -5.18 0.54
CA ALA A 133 7.55 -5.21 -0.65
C ALA A 133 7.04 -6.20 -1.71
N MET A 134 6.49 -7.33 -1.28
CA MET A 134 5.82 -8.30 -2.14
C MET A 134 4.57 -7.68 -2.80
N ALA A 135 3.74 -6.97 -2.04
CA ALA A 135 2.58 -6.27 -2.55
C ALA A 135 2.97 -5.17 -3.57
N GLU A 136 4.00 -4.37 -3.28
CA GLU A 136 4.53 -3.39 -4.24
C GLU A 136 5.04 -4.05 -5.52
N THR A 137 5.75 -5.17 -5.41
CA THR A 137 6.26 -5.91 -6.57
C THR A 137 5.13 -6.47 -7.43
N LYS A 138 4.10 -7.05 -6.80
CA LYS A 138 2.90 -7.56 -7.49
C LYS A 138 2.15 -6.43 -8.20
N MET A 139 1.96 -5.30 -7.53
CA MET A 139 1.34 -4.10 -8.10
C MET A 139 2.10 -3.62 -9.35
N ILE A 140 3.44 -3.49 -9.28
CA ILE A 140 4.25 -3.08 -10.44
C ILE A 140 4.09 -4.07 -11.60
N LYS A 141 4.14 -5.38 -11.30
CA LYS A 141 3.93 -6.43 -12.31
C LYS A 141 2.54 -6.35 -12.94
N GLY A 142 1.52 -6.07 -12.15
CA GLY A 142 0.14 -5.83 -12.60
C GLY A 142 0.06 -4.66 -13.58
N LEU A 143 0.65 -3.51 -13.23
CA LEU A 143 0.69 -2.33 -14.10
C LEU A 143 1.40 -2.59 -15.43
N LEU A 144 2.55 -3.29 -15.40
CA LEU A 144 3.29 -3.66 -16.61
C LEU A 144 2.49 -4.61 -17.51
N THR A 145 1.65 -5.47 -16.92
CA THR A 145 0.81 -6.40 -17.67
C THR A 145 -0.38 -5.66 -18.28
N ALA A 146 -1.05 -4.79 -17.52
CA ALA A 146 -2.17 -3.99 -18.00
C ALA A 146 -1.76 -3.03 -19.12
N GLY A 147 -0.59 -2.38 -19.01
CA GLY A 147 -0.06 -1.50 -20.06
C GLY A 147 0.37 -2.23 -21.35
N ARG A 148 0.46 -3.55 -21.34
CA ARG A 148 0.76 -4.38 -22.53
C ARG A 148 -0.48 -4.88 -23.26
N ILE A 149 -1.68 -4.76 -22.69
CA ILE A 149 -2.93 -5.15 -23.34
C ILE A 149 -3.28 -4.05 -24.35
N PRO A 150 -3.23 -4.31 -25.67
CA PRO A 150 -3.68 -3.33 -26.65
C PRO A 150 -5.20 -3.14 -26.50
N ALA A 151 -5.67 -1.89 -26.63
CA ALA A 151 -7.10 -1.60 -26.73
C ALA A 151 -7.72 -2.47 -27.85
N PRO A 152 -8.91 -3.07 -27.65
CA PRO A 152 -9.57 -3.80 -28.72
C PRO A 152 -9.79 -2.83 -29.88
N ALA A 153 -9.20 -3.17 -31.03
CA ALA A 153 -9.34 -2.39 -32.26
C ALA A 153 -10.82 -2.26 -32.61
N ASP A 154 -11.22 -1.04 -32.98
CA ASP A 154 -12.57 -0.67 -33.39
C ASP A 154 -13.21 -1.74 -34.28
N ALA A 155 -14.23 -2.41 -33.77
CA ALA A 155 -15.15 -3.20 -34.59
C ALA A 155 -16.08 -2.23 -35.31
N SER A 156 -15.59 -1.68 -36.42
CA SER A 156 -16.43 -1.06 -37.45
C SER A 156 -17.19 -2.17 -38.20
N SER A 157 -18.52 -2.17 -38.13
CA SER A 157 -19.42 -2.78 -39.11
C SER A 157 -20.76 -2.06 -39.07
#